data_AF-A0A8T3UAW5-F1
#
_entry.id   AF-A0A8T3UAW5-F1
#
_cell.length_a   1.000
_cell.length_b   1.000
_cell.length_c   1.000
_cell.angle_alpha   90.00
_cell.angle_beta   90.00
_cell.angle_gamma   90.00
#
_symmetry.space_group_name_H-M   'P 1'
#
loop_
_entity.id
_entity.type
_entity.pdbx_description
1 polymer ?
#
loop_
_entity_poly.entity_id
_entity_poly.type
_entity_poly.pdbx_seq_one_letter_code
_entity_poly.pdbx_strand_id
1 'polypeptide(L)'
;MKLAFEEQTKSTLDQLLEEEHENLTLVTNHEEANYVIEQIKKLQQEKENVEVETTRYINQAKDKANMFKEQQLNSLDYQIDRYKTMLEPYVLKQLEESGKKSVKFIEGTAGFRKQDKLIEHDDELLEKEVKGIKDDEYFKTTVKFNWSAVKKDLTFKNGKAYLNDKELSSVNYEERDDAFYIK
;
A
#
# COMPACT_ATOMS: atom_id res chain seq x y z
N MET A 1 -6.75 -7.24 -28.18
CA MET A 1 -5.98 -8.38 -27.65
C MET A 1 -6.30 -8.69 -26.18
N LYS A 2 -6.39 -7.71 -25.26
CA LYS A 2 -6.82 -7.96 -23.86
C LYS A 2 -8.26 -8.51 -23.73
N LEU A 3 -9.22 -7.88 -24.40
CA LEU A 3 -10.65 -8.27 -24.36
C LEU A 3 -10.89 -9.71 -24.83
N ALA A 4 -10.24 -10.13 -25.91
CA ALA A 4 -10.38 -11.48 -26.46
C ALA A 4 -9.80 -12.57 -25.55
N PHE A 5 -8.80 -12.23 -24.72
CA PHE A 5 -8.17 -13.18 -23.79
C PHE A 5 -9.00 -13.33 -22.50
N GLU A 6 -9.59 -12.23 -21.99
CA GLU A 6 -10.49 -12.25 -20.84
C GLU A 6 -11.83 -12.95 -21.13
N GLU A 7 -12.39 -12.78 -22.32
CA GLU A 7 -13.63 -13.47 -22.73
C GLU A 7 -13.40 -14.97 -22.96
N GLN A 8 -12.25 -15.36 -23.53
CA GLN A 8 -11.90 -16.77 -23.70
C GLN A 8 -11.73 -17.48 -22.36
N THR A 9 -10.95 -16.92 -21.42
CA THR A 9 -10.69 -17.57 -20.13
C THR A 9 -11.94 -17.70 -19.26
N LYS A 10 -12.85 -16.72 -19.33
CA LYS A 10 -14.12 -16.77 -18.61
C LYS A 10 -15.04 -17.87 -19.16
N SER A 11 -15.14 -17.98 -20.48
CA SER A 11 -15.92 -19.01 -21.17
C SER A 11 -15.43 -20.44 -20.90
N THR A 12 -14.10 -20.66 -20.81
CA THR A 12 -13.57 -22.00 -20.48
C THR A 12 -13.76 -22.36 -19.02
N LEU A 13 -13.67 -21.39 -18.12
CA LEU A 13 -13.90 -21.60 -16.69
C LEU A 13 -15.36 -21.97 -16.41
N ASP A 14 -16.30 -21.26 -17.04
CA ASP A 14 -17.73 -21.50 -16.89
C ASP A 14 -18.13 -22.88 -17.44
N GLN A 15 -17.56 -23.30 -18.57
CA GLN A 15 -17.80 -24.65 -19.14
C GLN A 15 -17.21 -25.78 -18.28
N LEU A 16 -16.02 -25.58 -17.69
CA LEU A 16 -15.43 -26.55 -16.77
C LEU A 16 -16.24 -26.68 -15.47
N LEU A 17 -16.79 -25.58 -14.97
CA LEU A 17 -17.65 -25.56 -13.79
C LEU A 17 -19.00 -26.28 -14.05
N GLU A 18 -19.59 -26.10 -15.23
CA GLU A 18 -20.84 -26.79 -15.62
C GLU A 18 -20.65 -28.31 -15.76
N GLU A 19 -19.55 -28.78 -16.36
CA GLU A 19 -19.26 -30.22 -16.51
C GLU A 19 -18.95 -30.92 -15.17
N GLU A 20 -18.36 -30.22 -14.20
CA GLU A 20 -18.05 -30.77 -12.88
C GLU A 20 -19.29 -30.89 -11.98
N HIS A 21 -20.25 -29.95 -12.13
CA HIS A 21 -21.51 -29.95 -11.38
C HIS A 21 -22.42 -31.15 -11.69
N GLU A 22 -22.39 -31.70 -12.91
CA GLU A 22 -23.21 -32.87 -13.27
C GLU A 22 -22.69 -34.20 -12.69
N ASN A 23 -21.45 -34.26 -12.21
CA ASN A 23 -20.82 -35.48 -11.66
C ASN A 23 -20.59 -35.44 -10.14
N LEU A 24 -21.28 -34.56 -9.41
CA LEU A 24 -21.12 -34.46 -7.95
C LEU A 24 -21.67 -35.71 -7.25
N THR A 25 -20.76 -36.59 -6.85
CA THR A 25 -21.08 -37.69 -5.93
C THR A 25 -21.34 -37.07 -4.56
N LEU A 26 -22.57 -37.17 -4.06
CA LEU A 26 -22.92 -36.72 -2.72
C LEU A 26 -22.07 -37.48 -1.70
N VAL A 27 -21.43 -36.75 -0.78
CA VAL A 27 -20.72 -37.35 0.37
C VAL A 27 -21.77 -37.93 1.32
N THR A 28 -21.76 -39.26 1.48
CA THR A 28 -22.77 -40.01 2.25
C THR A 28 -22.23 -40.58 3.57
N ASN A 29 -20.91 -40.68 3.71
CA ASN A 29 -20.26 -41.23 4.91
C ASN A 29 -19.02 -40.44 5.34
N HIS A 30 -18.52 -40.77 6.53
CA HIS A 30 -17.41 -40.04 7.15
C HIS A 30 -16.07 -40.23 6.43
N GLU A 31 -15.84 -41.37 5.78
CA GLU A 31 -14.61 -41.63 5.03
C GLU A 31 -14.55 -40.78 3.76
N GLU A 32 -15.66 -40.69 3.03
CA GLU A 32 -15.83 -39.79 1.88
C GLU A 32 -15.65 -38.31 2.30
N ALA A 33 -16.20 -37.92 3.46
CA ALA A 33 -16.04 -36.56 3.98
C ALA A 33 -14.57 -36.22 4.28
N ASN A 34 -13.84 -37.15 4.92
CA ASN A 34 -12.42 -36.98 5.20
C ASN A 34 -11.60 -36.85 3.92
N TYR A 35 -11.89 -37.68 2.91
CA TYR A 35 -11.23 -37.59 1.61
C TYR A 35 -11.47 -36.23 0.95
N VAL A 36 -12.72 -35.75 0.91
CA VAL A 36 -13.07 -34.46 0.31
C VAL A 36 -12.41 -33.29 1.05
N ILE A 37 -12.40 -33.32 2.39
CA ILE A 37 -11.68 -32.31 3.19
C ILE A 37 -10.18 -32.31 2.86
N GLU A 38 -9.56 -33.48 2.69
CA GLU A 38 -8.15 -33.58 2.31
C GLU A 38 -7.89 -32.95 0.94
N GLN A 39 -8.74 -33.21 -0.06
CA GLN A 39 -8.60 -32.60 -1.39
C GLN A 39 -8.76 -31.07 -1.31
N ILE A 40 -9.73 -30.57 -0.55
CA ILE A 40 -9.94 -29.13 -0.35
C ILE A 40 -8.69 -28.49 0.28
N LYS A 41 -8.08 -29.13 1.28
CA LYS A 41 -6.85 -28.63 1.91
C LYS A 41 -5.65 -28.62 0.96
N LYS A 42 -5.51 -29.64 0.12
CA LYS A 42 -4.46 -29.66 -0.92
C LYS A 42 -4.62 -28.49 -1.89
N LEU A 43 -5.84 -28.26 -2.39
CA LEU A 43 -6.14 -27.14 -3.28
C LEU A 43 -5.92 -25.78 -2.61
N GLN A 44 -6.28 -25.64 -1.34
CA GLN A 44 -5.99 -24.42 -0.56
C GLN A 44 -4.48 -24.16 -0.44
N GLN A 45 -3.69 -25.20 -0.19
CA GLN A 45 -2.23 -25.09 -0.12
C GLN A 45 -1.62 -24.76 -1.48
N GLU A 46 -2.10 -25.38 -2.55
CA GLU A 46 -1.66 -25.08 -3.92
C GLU A 46 -1.94 -23.62 -4.29
N LYS A 47 -3.14 -23.12 -3.94
CA LYS A 47 -3.49 -21.71 -4.13
C LYS A 47 -2.55 -20.77 -3.39
N GLU A 48 -2.26 -21.05 -2.11
CA GLU A 48 -1.31 -20.26 -1.32
C GLU A 48 0.09 -20.28 -1.97
N ASN A 49 0.56 -21.45 -2.40
CA ASN A 49 1.85 -21.57 -3.07
C ASN A 49 1.92 -20.74 -4.36
N VAL A 50 0.86 -20.76 -5.18
CA VAL A 50 0.78 -19.94 -6.39
C VAL A 50 0.83 -18.45 -6.05
N GLU A 51 0.10 -18.00 -5.02
CA GLU A 51 0.10 -16.60 -4.59
C GLU A 51 1.48 -16.15 -4.09
N VAL A 52 2.15 -16.96 -3.28
CA VAL A 52 3.50 -16.69 -2.77
C VAL A 52 4.51 -16.61 -3.89
N GLU A 53 4.52 -17.59 -4.78
CA GLU A 53 5.45 -17.66 -5.91
C GLU A 53 5.23 -16.49 -6.89
N THR A 54 3.98 -16.19 -7.23
CA THR A 54 3.64 -15.07 -8.12
C THR A 54 4.06 -13.73 -7.50
N THR A 55 3.80 -13.53 -6.21
CA THR A 55 4.21 -12.31 -5.48
C THR A 55 5.72 -12.17 -5.47
N ARG A 56 6.46 -13.27 -5.27
CA ARG A 56 7.92 -13.30 -5.33
C ARG A 56 8.43 -12.84 -6.70
N TYR A 57 7.87 -13.37 -7.79
CA TYR A 57 8.27 -12.97 -9.15
C TYR A 57 7.96 -11.50 -9.45
N ILE A 58 6.80 -11.00 -9.03
CA ILE A 58 6.42 -9.59 -9.19
C ILE A 58 7.43 -8.69 -8.47
N ASN A 59 7.77 -9.02 -7.23
CA ASN A 59 8.72 -8.24 -6.45
C ASN A 59 10.12 -8.26 -7.09
N GLN A 60 10.61 -9.42 -7.53
CA GLN A 60 11.89 -9.51 -8.23
C GLN A 60 11.92 -8.68 -9.53
N ALA A 61 10.84 -8.66 -10.30
CA ALA A 61 10.74 -7.85 -11.51
C ALA A 61 10.75 -6.35 -11.18
N LYS A 62 10.02 -5.96 -10.13
CA LYS A 62 9.97 -4.58 -9.63
C LYS A 62 11.35 -4.11 -9.15
N ASP A 63 12.07 -4.95 -8.41
CA ASP A 63 13.41 -4.63 -7.91
C ASP A 63 14.39 -4.42 -9.06
N LYS A 64 14.40 -5.31 -10.06
CA LYS A 64 15.22 -5.14 -11.27
C LYS A 64 14.91 -3.85 -12.02
N ALA A 65 13.63 -3.52 -12.17
CA ALA A 65 13.21 -2.28 -12.83
C ALA A 65 13.67 -1.04 -12.05
N ASN A 66 13.56 -1.06 -10.72
CA ASN A 66 14.02 0.01 -9.86
C ASN A 66 15.54 0.17 -9.91
N MET A 67 16.30 -0.93 -9.83
CA MET A 67 17.77 -0.90 -9.95
C MET A 67 18.21 -0.30 -11.29
N PHE A 68 17.59 -0.70 -12.40
CA PHE A 68 17.88 -0.13 -13.70
C PHE A 68 17.58 1.37 -13.75
N LYS A 69 16.40 1.78 -13.23
CA LYS A 69 16.01 3.18 -13.15
C LYS A 69 17.03 4.01 -12.35
N GLU A 70 17.38 3.55 -11.15
CA GLU A 70 18.37 4.22 -10.29
C GLU A 70 19.72 4.33 -10.97
N GLN A 71 20.19 3.28 -11.64
CA GLN A 71 21.45 3.32 -12.38
C GLN A 71 21.45 4.38 -13.48
N GLN A 72 20.36 4.49 -14.26
CA GLN A 72 20.25 5.49 -15.32
C GLN A 72 20.18 6.91 -14.74
N LEU A 73 19.37 7.11 -13.69
CA LEU A 73 19.24 8.41 -13.04
C LEU A 73 20.57 8.86 -12.40
N ASN A 74 21.25 7.98 -11.68
CA ASN A 74 22.54 8.29 -11.06
C ASN A 74 23.60 8.69 -12.11
N SER A 75 23.59 8.06 -13.29
CA SER A 75 24.49 8.44 -14.39
C SER A 75 24.19 9.84 -14.92
N LEU A 76 22.91 10.20 -15.05
CA LEU A 76 22.49 11.54 -15.46
C LEU A 76 22.83 12.58 -14.39
N ASP A 77 22.55 12.29 -13.13
CA ASP A 77 22.85 13.18 -12.00
C ASP A 77 24.36 13.45 -11.89
N TYR A 78 25.21 12.42 -12.06
CA TYR A 78 26.65 12.60 -12.11
C TYR A 78 27.10 13.54 -13.24
N GLN A 79 26.51 13.40 -14.43
CA GLN A 79 26.82 14.30 -15.55
C GLN A 79 26.36 15.73 -15.27
N ILE A 80 25.15 15.89 -14.71
CA ILE A 80 24.61 17.19 -14.30
C ILE A 80 25.55 17.85 -13.30
N ASP A 81 25.97 17.14 -12.25
CA ASP A 81 26.84 17.68 -11.22
C ASP A 81 28.23 18.01 -11.76
N ARG A 82 28.78 17.19 -12.65
CA ARG A 82 30.00 17.53 -13.38
C ARG A 82 29.86 18.87 -14.12
N TYR A 83 28.76 19.08 -14.84
CA TYR A 83 28.53 20.35 -15.55
C TYR A 83 28.28 21.52 -14.60
N LYS A 84 27.62 21.32 -13.44
CA LYS A 84 27.50 22.35 -12.41
C LYS A 84 28.88 22.78 -11.89
N THR A 85 29.75 21.84 -11.55
CA THR A 85 31.12 22.10 -11.09
C THR A 85 31.94 22.86 -12.15
N MET A 86 31.72 22.59 -13.45
CA MET A 86 32.37 23.34 -14.53
C MET A 86 31.83 24.77 -14.66
N LEU A 87 30.53 24.99 -14.44
CA LEU A 87 29.86 26.29 -14.59
C LEU A 87 30.08 27.21 -13.38
N GLU A 88 30.22 26.64 -12.19
CA GLU A 88 30.26 27.36 -10.91
C GLU A 88 31.34 28.45 -10.83
N PRO A 89 32.62 28.21 -11.21
CA PRO A 89 33.65 29.25 -11.14
C PRO A 89 33.37 30.45 -12.05
N TYR A 90 32.78 30.19 -13.23
CA TYR A 90 32.40 31.25 -14.16
C TYR A 90 31.28 32.12 -13.57
N VAL A 91 30.26 31.50 -12.98
CA VAL A 91 29.15 32.20 -12.34
C VAL A 91 29.65 33.01 -11.15
N LEU A 92 30.50 32.43 -10.29
CA LEU A 92 31.10 33.15 -9.15
C LEU A 92 31.78 34.45 -9.58
N LYS A 93 32.67 34.38 -10.58
CA LYS A 93 33.37 35.56 -11.11
C LYS A 93 32.41 36.63 -11.64
N GLN A 94 31.37 36.23 -12.37
CA GLN A 94 30.36 37.17 -12.89
C GLN A 94 29.54 37.84 -11.77
N LEU A 95 29.28 37.14 -10.66
CA LEU A 95 28.55 37.70 -9.53
C LEU A 95 29.42 38.66 -8.72
N GLU A 96 30.72 38.38 -8.55
CA GLU A 96 31.69 39.28 -7.93
C GLU A 96 31.78 40.62 -8.68
N GLU A 97 31.81 40.58 -10.01
CA GLU A 97 31.91 41.77 -10.87
C GLU A 97 30.60 42.58 -10.93
N SER A 98 29.44 41.92 -10.76
CA SER A 98 28.13 42.54 -11.00
C SER A 98 27.33 42.89 -9.74
N GLY A 99 27.72 42.39 -8.56
CA GLY A 99 26.96 42.56 -7.30
C GLY A 99 25.58 41.90 -7.28
N LYS A 100 25.25 41.09 -8.31
CA LYS A 100 23.97 40.39 -8.44
C LYS A 100 24.02 39.04 -7.71
N LYS A 101 22.86 38.41 -7.53
CA LYS A 101 22.72 37.06 -6.93
C LYS A 101 22.64 35.93 -7.96
N SER A 102 22.47 36.26 -9.25
CA SER A 102 22.34 35.30 -10.35
C SER A 102 22.70 35.91 -11.70
N VAL A 103 23.09 35.06 -12.64
CA VAL A 103 23.39 35.36 -14.05
C VAL A 103 22.34 34.69 -14.95
N LYS A 104 21.78 35.46 -15.89
CA LYS A 104 20.77 34.97 -16.85
C LYS A 104 21.46 34.57 -18.15
N PHE A 105 21.07 33.40 -18.67
CA PHE A 105 21.49 32.85 -19.96
C PHE A 105 20.27 32.71 -20.89
N ILE A 106 20.49 32.37 -22.16
CA ILE A 106 19.41 32.12 -23.11
C ILE A 106 18.53 30.95 -22.62
N GLU A 107 19.17 29.86 -22.19
CA GLU A 107 18.52 28.61 -21.77
C GLU A 107 18.18 28.52 -20.27
N GLY A 108 18.45 29.57 -19.48
CA GLY A 108 18.19 29.49 -18.05
C GLY A 108 18.86 30.55 -17.18
N THR A 109 19.01 30.27 -15.90
CA THR A 109 19.62 31.18 -14.92
C THR A 109 20.45 30.37 -13.93
N ALA A 110 21.67 30.82 -13.63
CA ALA A 110 22.53 30.21 -12.62
C ALA A 110 22.88 31.24 -11.55
N GLY A 111 22.96 30.81 -10.29
CA GLY A 111 23.26 31.69 -9.18
C GLY A 111 23.14 30.95 -7.86
N PHE A 112 23.58 31.60 -6.79
CA PHE A 112 23.55 31.03 -5.45
C PHE A 112 22.27 31.46 -4.74
N ARG A 113 21.56 30.49 -4.17
CA ARG A 113 20.42 30.74 -3.28
C ARG A 113 20.84 30.47 -1.85
N LYS A 114 20.26 31.22 -0.92
CA LYS A 114 20.38 30.94 0.51
C LYS A 114 19.70 29.59 0.77
N GLN A 115 20.46 28.63 1.27
CA GLN A 115 19.91 27.39 1.80
C GLN A 115 19.46 27.62 3.25
N ASP A 116 18.41 26.91 3.66
CA ASP A 116 18.01 26.87 5.06
C ASP A 116 19.11 26.23 5.91
N LYS A 117 19.06 26.50 7.21
CA LYS A 117 20.03 25.92 8.13
C LYS A 117 19.86 24.40 8.15
N LEU A 118 20.98 23.68 8.09
CA LEU A 118 20.99 22.26 8.44
C LEU A 118 20.71 22.17 9.95
N ILE A 119 19.62 21.49 10.31
CA ILE A 119 19.25 21.22 11.71
C ILE A 119 19.49 19.74 11.95
N GLU A 120 20.53 19.42 12.70
CA GLU A 120 20.73 18.10 13.27
C GLU A 120 19.97 18.03 14.59
N HIS A 121 19.16 17.00 14.79
CA HIS A 121 18.40 16.80 16.01
C HIS A 121 18.36 15.33 16.42
N ASP A 122 18.30 15.09 17.74
CA ASP A 122 17.98 13.81 18.35
C ASP A 122 16.52 13.88 18.78
N ASP A 123 15.67 13.08 18.15
CA ASP A 123 14.22 13.11 18.36
C ASP A 123 13.82 12.78 19.81
N GLU A 124 14.53 11.86 20.47
CA GLU A 124 14.16 11.44 21.84
C GLU A 124 14.52 12.51 22.87
N LEU A 125 15.65 13.18 22.67
CA LEU A 125 16.07 14.31 23.49
C LEU A 125 15.15 15.51 23.25
N LEU A 126 14.90 15.83 21.98
CA LEU A 126 14.07 16.95 21.59
C LEU A 126 12.62 16.77 22.06
N GLU A 127 12.06 15.56 21.99
CA GLU A 127 10.72 15.26 22.50
C GLU A 127 10.61 15.57 24.01
N LYS A 128 11.61 15.18 24.81
CA LYS A 128 11.63 15.46 26.25
C LYS A 128 11.74 16.94 26.58
N GLU A 129 12.53 17.68 25.80
CA GLU A 129 12.74 19.11 26.00
C GLU A 129 11.52 19.96 25.57
N VAL A 130 10.83 19.54 24.52
CA VAL A 130 9.68 20.28 23.96
C VAL A 130 8.38 19.97 24.70
N LYS A 131 8.32 18.83 25.42
CA LYS A 131 7.18 18.44 26.23
C LYS A 131 6.87 19.49 27.32
N GLY A 132 5.63 19.93 27.37
CA GLY A 132 5.11 20.93 28.32
C GLY A 132 5.29 22.39 27.88
N ILE A 133 6.00 22.66 26.79
CA ILE A 133 6.13 24.03 26.27
C ILE A 133 4.84 24.41 25.52
N LYS A 134 4.33 23.53 24.65
CA LYS A 134 3.04 23.61 23.94
C LYS A 134 2.63 22.25 23.36
N ASP A 135 2.15 21.35 24.22
CA ASP A 135 1.88 19.97 23.81
C ASP A 135 0.80 19.87 22.72
N ASP A 136 -0.15 20.79 22.68
CA ASP A 136 -1.21 20.87 21.69
C ASP A 136 -0.73 21.25 20.27
N GLU A 137 0.38 21.99 20.17
CA GLU A 137 0.98 22.42 18.89
C GLU A 137 1.99 21.38 18.36
N TYR A 138 2.77 20.77 19.27
CA TYR A 138 3.89 19.90 18.89
C TYR A 138 3.60 18.40 19.03
N PHE A 139 2.55 18.00 19.75
CA PHE A 139 2.18 16.60 19.93
C PHE A 139 0.77 16.31 19.40
N LYS A 140 0.65 15.22 18.65
CA LYS A 140 -0.65 14.80 18.09
C LYS A 140 -1.40 13.92 19.08
N THR A 141 -2.51 14.43 19.62
CA THR A 141 -3.48 13.58 20.31
C THR A 141 -4.32 12.84 19.27
N THR A 142 -4.22 11.50 19.21
CA THR A 142 -5.01 10.69 18.28
C THR A 142 -6.10 9.93 19.03
N VAL A 143 -7.36 10.33 18.86
CA VAL A 143 -8.52 9.56 19.32
C VAL A 143 -8.97 8.61 18.21
N LYS A 144 -8.92 7.30 18.44
CA LYS A 144 -9.35 6.28 17.46
C LYS A 144 -10.65 5.62 17.90
N PHE A 145 -11.61 5.52 16.99
CA PHE A 145 -12.86 4.80 17.21
C PHE A 145 -12.59 3.30 17.36
N ASN A 146 -13.04 2.71 18.48
CA ASN A 146 -12.86 1.30 18.76
C ASN A 146 -14.11 0.50 18.36
N TRP A 147 -14.20 0.15 17.09
CA TRP A 147 -15.32 -0.66 16.57
C TRP A 147 -15.44 -2.02 17.25
N SER A 148 -14.32 -2.67 17.58
CA SER A 148 -14.30 -4.00 18.19
C SER A 148 -14.93 -4.01 19.59
N ALA A 149 -14.82 -2.92 20.34
CA ALA A 149 -15.53 -2.75 21.60
C ALA A 149 -17.02 -2.51 21.34
N VAL A 150 -17.35 -1.54 20.48
CA VAL A 150 -18.75 -1.18 20.16
C VAL A 150 -19.54 -2.39 19.65
N LYS A 151 -18.97 -3.18 18.74
CA LYS A 151 -19.65 -4.34 18.14
C LYS A 151 -20.10 -5.38 19.17
N LYS A 152 -19.37 -5.54 20.29
CA LYS A 152 -19.70 -6.52 21.34
C LYS A 152 -20.91 -6.08 22.18
N ASP A 153 -21.11 -4.77 22.30
CA ASP A 153 -22.16 -4.18 23.12
C ASP A 153 -23.42 -3.83 22.32
N LEU A 154 -23.43 -4.13 21.01
CA LEU A 154 -24.61 -3.94 20.16
C LEU A 154 -25.69 -4.98 20.48
N THR A 155 -26.92 -4.50 20.59
CA THR A 155 -28.11 -5.33 20.67
C THR A 155 -28.99 -5.09 19.45
N PHE A 156 -29.51 -6.16 18.87
CA PHE A 156 -30.34 -6.11 17.67
C PHE A 156 -31.78 -6.42 18.05
N LYS A 157 -32.69 -5.46 17.83
CA LYS A 157 -34.12 -5.61 18.15
C LYS A 157 -34.94 -4.96 17.04
N ASN A 158 -35.93 -5.68 16.49
CA ASN A 158 -36.88 -5.17 15.49
C ASN A 158 -36.20 -4.54 14.26
N GLY A 159 -35.15 -5.17 13.73
CA GLY A 159 -34.43 -4.67 12.54
C GLY A 159 -33.57 -3.43 12.79
N LYS A 160 -33.35 -3.05 14.05
CA LYS A 160 -32.57 -1.88 14.46
C LYS A 160 -31.46 -2.28 15.43
N ALA A 161 -30.31 -1.62 15.30
CA ALA A 161 -29.18 -1.79 16.20
C ALA A 161 -29.24 -0.77 17.35
N TYR A 162 -28.97 -1.21 18.57
CA TYR A 162 -28.96 -0.40 19.77
C TYR A 162 -27.64 -0.57 20.52
N LEU A 163 -27.11 0.52 21.05
CA LEU A 163 -25.97 0.54 21.98
C LEU A 163 -26.42 1.19 23.29
N ASN A 164 -26.40 0.45 24.39
CA ASN A 164 -26.89 0.92 25.70
C ASN A 164 -28.27 1.61 25.60
N ASP A 165 -29.24 0.93 24.99
CA ASP A 165 -30.62 1.39 24.76
C ASP A 165 -30.79 2.62 23.83
N LYS A 166 -29.70 3.10 23.22
CA LYS A 166 -29.75 4.14 22.18
C LYS A 166 -29.76 3.50 20.79
N GLU A 167 -30.80 3.79 20.00
CA GLU A 167 -30.89 3.39 18.59
C GLU A 167 -29.75 4.02 17.77
N LEU A 168 -29.05 3.20 16.98
CA LEU A 168 -28.00 3.64 16.06
C LEU A 168 -28.52 3.64 14.63
N SER A 169 -28.92 4.81 14.15
CA SER A 169 -29.41 5.00 12.77
C SER A 169 -28.33 4.81 11.69
N SER A 170 -27.06 4.73 12.07
CA SER A 170 -25.93 4.55 11.15
C SER A 170 -25.49 3.09 10.97
N VAL A 171 -26.16 2.14 11.65
CA VAL A 171 -25.80 0.72 11.59
C VAL A 171 -26.94 -0.05 10.94
N ASN A 172 -26.69 -0.51 9.72
CA ASN A 172 -27.54 -1.48 9.03
C ASN A 172 -26.97 -2.87 9.25
N TYR A 173 -27.83 -3.85 9.47
CA TYR A 173 -27.42 -5.25 9.58
C TYR A 173 -28.42 -6.13 8.82
N GLU A 174 -27.88 -7.22 8.29
CA GLU A 174 -28.66 -8.29 7.66
C GLU A 174 -28.31 -9.57 8.40
N GLU A 175 -29.33 -10.36 8.74
CA GLU A 175 -29.11 -11.71 9.20
C GLU A 175 -28.53 -12.50 8.02
N ARG A 176 -27.40 -13.17 8.28
CA ARG A 176 -26.77 -14.07 7.32
C ARG A 176 -26.92 -15.47 7.86
N ASP A 177 -27.23 -16.39 6.96
CA ASP A 177 -27.24 -17.81 7.30
C ASP A 177 -25.87 -18.26 7.79
N ASP A 178 -25.87 -19.32 8.58
CA ASP A 178 -24.64 -19.97 9.02
C ASP A 178 -23.82 -20.38 7.79
N ALA A 179 -22.57 -19.92 7.75
CA ALA A 179 -21.66 -20.22 6.67
C ALA A 179 -20.99 -21.57 6.92
N PHE A 180 -21.08 -22.47 5.95
CA PHE A 180 -20.25 -23.66 5.93
C PHE A 180 -18.77 -23.26 5.84
N TYR A 181 -17.94 -23.85 6.69
CA TYR A 181 -16.51 -23.57 6.73
C TYR A 181 -15.70 -24.85 6.90
N ILE A 182 -14.52 -24.88 6.29
CA ILE A 182 -13.50 -25.93 6.49
C ILE A 182 -12.24 -25.22 6.95
N LYS A 183 -11.63 -25.74 8.02
CA LYS A 183 -10.40 -25.24 8.63
C LYS A 183 -9.32 -26.31 8.61
#